data_AF-A0A1K0IDC7-F1
#
_entry.id   AF-A0A1K0IDC7-F1
#
_cell.length_a   1.000
_cell.length_b   1.000
_cell.length_c   1.000
_cell.angle_alpha   90.00
_cell.angle_beta   90.00
_cell.angle_gamma   90.00
#
_symmetry.space_group_name_H-M   'P 1'
#
loop_
_entity.id
_entity.type
_entity.pdbx_description
1 polymer ?
#
loop_
_entity_poly.entity_id
_entity_poly.type
_entity_poly.pdbx_seq_one_letter_code
_entity_poly.pdbx_strand_id
1 'polypeptide(L)'
;MRYPGKRPLVRVSTRPPHLETPFSAFNEGPITANDAFFVRYHLANIPLSVDLATFRLTVGGHVNKPLKLSLDELKRLADPVDIVAVNQCSGNSRGFSEPRVFGAQLANGAMGNARWTGVPLRKVLEHAGVKAGAKVVTFNGMDTPVLPSTPDFRKSLDIAHAMNGEPMLAWGMNGEDLPLLNGYPVKLVVPGYFGTYWIKHLSEIEVLDHPFEGHDAFFMTKGYRVPDNDCQCVAPGPPASKTRPISTLAVRSFITSVGTGGVLPAGRTVELKGIAFDGGSGIRGVEVSVDGGHSWQAATLGQDLGRFSFRAWQLPVKFTRKGPAVLMVRATSRQGEVQPAKANWNPAGYRRNVIESTPVTIA
;
A
#
# COMPACT_ATOMS: atom_id res chain seq x y z
N MET A 1 23.11 11.77 -0.90
CA MET A 1 21.88 12.51 -0.57
C MET A 1 21.14 11.72 0.51
N ARG A 2 21.16 12.19 1.76
CA ARG A 2 20.39 11.62 2.88
C ARG A 2 18.99 12.26 2.86
N TYR A 3 17.95 11.46 3.13
CA TYR A 3 16.60 11.97 3.36
C TYR A 3 16.41 12.17 4.87
N PRO A 4 16.12 13.39 5.35
CA PRO A 4 15.91 13.63 6.77
C PRO A 4 14.79 12.75 7.36
N GLY A 5 14.99 12.24 8.57
CA GLY A 5 14.04 11.35 9.24
C GLY A 5 13.94 9.94 8.63
N LYS A 6 14.85 9.57 7.71
CA LYS A 6 14.91 8.22 7.13
C LYS A 6 16.26 7.56 7.40
N ARG A 7 16.22 6.26 7.74
CA ARG A 7 17.41 5.40 7.68
C ARG A 7 17.80 5.18 6.20
N PRO A 8 18.96 4.54 5.91
CA PRO A 8 19.29 4.17 4.54
C PRO A 8 18.20 3.31 3.89
N LEU A 9 17.64 3.80 2.78
CA LEU A 9 16.63 3.10 1.97
C LEU A 9 17.18 2.79 0.57
N VAL A 10 16.58 1.83 -0.11
CA VAL A 10 16.91 1.52 -1.51
C VAL A 10 16.36 2.64 -2.40
N ARG A 11 17.24 3.37 -3.07
CA ARG A 11 16.86 4.53 -3.88
C ARG A 11 16.51 4.11 -5.31
N VAL A 12 15.29 4.40 -5.73
CA VAL A 12 14.79 4.15 -7.10
C VAL A 12 14.89 5.42 -7.96
N SER A 13 14.47 6.56 -7.42
CA SER A 13 14.62 7.88 -8.05
C SER A 13 14.85 8.98 -7.00
N THR A 14 15.44 10.10 -7.43
CA THR A 14 15.74 11.27 -6.58
C THR A 14 14.73 12.39 -6.72
N ARG A 15 14.30 12.70 -7.96
CA ARG A 15 13.37 13.80 -8.27
C ARG A 15 12.25 13.29 -9.19
N PRO A 16 11.05 12.99 -8.66
CA PRO A 16 10.75 13.00 -7.22
C PRO A 16 11.36 11.81 -6.45
N PRO A 17 11.41 11.88 -5.11
CA PRO A 17 11.88 10.78 -4.27
C PRO A 17 11.04 9.52 -4.46
N HIS A 18 11.72 8.42 -4.77
CA HIS A 18 11.16 7.07 -4.72
C HIS A 18 12.14 6.17 -3.99
N LEU A 19 11.75 5.74 -2.79
CA LEU A 19 12.58 5.02 -1.84
C LEU A 19 11.86 3.74 -1.44
N GLU A 20 12.54 2.62 -1.58
CA GLU A 20 12.05 1.29 -1.27
C GLU A 20 12.64 0.83 0.08
N THR A 21 11.81 0.22 0.91
CA THR A 21 12.22 -0.35 2.21
C THR A 21 13.16 -1.53 1.96
N PRO A 22 14.38 -1.58 2.55
CA PRO A 22 15.19 -2.79 2.54
C PRO A 22 14.40 -3.96 3.12
N PHE A 23 14.36 -5.10 2.43
CA PHE A 23 13.47 -6.20 2.79
C PHE A 23 13.72 -6.75 4.22
N SER A 24 14.95 -6.63 4.72
CA SER A 24 15.32 -6.99 6.10
C SER A 24 14.48 -6.26 7.16
N ALA A 25 13.99 -5.05 6.87
CA ALA A 25 13.20 -4.28 7.82
C ALA A 25 11.85 -4.95 8.15
N PHE A 26 11.32 -5.80 7.26
CA PHE A 26 10.09 -6.56 7.54
C PHE A 26 10.31 -7.70 8.55
N ASN A 27 11.56 -8.00 8.91
CA ASN A 27 11.90 -8.97 9.95
C ASN A 27 12.06 -8.33 11.34
N GLU A 28 12.02 -7.00 11.43
CA GLU A 28 12.17 -6.24 12.67
C GLU A 28 10.86 -6.19 13.49
N GLY A 29 9.71 -6.39 12.83
CA GLY A 29 8.40 -6.42 13.48
C GLY A 29 7.24 -6.22 12.50
N PRO A 30 5.98 -6.38 12.95
CA PRO A 30 4.80 -6.22 12.10
C PRO A 30 4.47 -4.76 11.79
N ILE A 31 4.98 -3.79 12.57
CA ILE A 31 4.87 -2.36 12.31
C ILE A 31 6.19 -1.87 11.72
N THR A 32 6.14 -1.33 10.51
CA THR A 32 7.30 -0.73 9.85
C THR A 32 7.60 0.63 10.48
N ALA A 33 8.83 0.80 10.97
CA ALA A 33 9.27 2.06 11.58
C ALA A 33 9.16 3.24 10.61
N ASN A 34 8.87 4.44 11.14
CA ASN A 34 8.71 5.67 10.36
C ASN A 34 9.93 5.96 9.48
N ASP A 35 11.13 5.73 10.01
CA ASP A 35 12.39 5.97 9.30
C ASP A 35 12.70 4.92 8.22
N ALA A 36 12.06 3.74 8.28
CA ALA A 36 12.18 2.65 7.31
C ALA A 36 11.05 2.65 6.26
N PHE A 37 9.95 3.36 6.49
CA PHE A 37 8.77 3.29 5.62
C PHE A 37 9.05 3.86 4.21
N PHE A 38 8.67 3.10 3.18
CA PHE A 38 8.87 3.45 1.77
C PHE A 38 8.26 4.81 1.39
N VAL A 39 8.78 5.40 0.32
CA VAL A 39 8.34 6.70 -0.22
C VAL A 39 8.12 6.57 -1.71
N ARG A 40 6.97 7.02 -2.22
CA ARG A 40 6.72 7.17 -3.66
C ARG A 40 6.01 8.49 -3.92
N TYR A 41 6.51 9.27 -4.87
CA TYR A 41 5.87 10.47 -5.43
C TYR A 41 5.82 10.41 -6.97
N HIS A 42 4.90 11.16 -7.58
CA HIS A 42 4.78 11.26 -9.04
C HIS A 42 5.35 12.56 -9.57
N LEU A 43 5.07 13.66 -8.88
CA LEU A 43 5.41 15.01 -9.30
C LEU A 43 6.64 15.51 -8.54
N ALA A 44 7.50 16.25 -9.24
CA ALA A 44 8.81 16.63 -8.72
C ALA A 44 8.78 17.80 -7.72
N ASN A 45 7.77 18.66 -7.77
CA ASN A 45 7.64 19.80 -6.88
C ASN A 45 6.79 19.39 -5.66
N ILE A 46 7.39 18.61 -4.77
CA ILE A 46 6.82 18.27 -3.47
C ILE A 46 7.04 19.42 -2.47
N PRO A 47 6.18 19.59 -1.45
CA PRO A 47 6.48 20.51 -0.36
C PRO A 47 7.73 20.06 0.39
N LEU A 48 8.65 20.99 0.63
CA LEU A 48 9.87 20.77 1.42
C LEU A 48 9.70 21.14 2.90
N SER A 49 8.64 21.89 3.21
CA SER A 49 8.14 22.21 4.54
C SER A 49 6.67 22.60 4.42
N VAL A 50 5.93 22.59 5.53
CA VAL A 50 4.55 23.08 5.59
C VAL A 50 4.39 23.93 6.83
N ASP A 51 3.98 25.19 6.65
CA ASP A 51 3.61 26.10 7.74
C ASP A 51 2.17 25.85 8.18
N LEU A 52 1.98 25.40 9.43
CA LEU A 52 0.67 25.09 9.97
C LEU A 52 -0.20 26.33 10.22
N ALA A 53 0.39 27.52 10.38
CA ALA A 53 -0.37 28.75 10.56
C ALA A 53 -1.19 29.09 9.30
N THR A 54 -0.62 28.80 8.13
CA THR A 54 -1.22 29.09 6.81
C THR A 54 -1.83 27.87 6.14
N PHE A 55 -1.45 26.65 6.53
CA PHE A 55 -2.02 25.40 5.99
C PHE A 55 -3.54 25.36 6.15
N ARG A 56 -4.26 25.05 5.08
CA ARG A 56 -5.70 24.81 5.11
C ARG A 56 -6.04 23.63 4.21
N LEU A 57 -6.86 22.71 4.74
CA LEU A 57 -7.56 21.67 3.97
C LEU A 57 -8.89 22.23 3.49
N THR A 58 -9.10 22.30 2.19
CA THR A 58 -10.38 22.69 1.59
C THR A 58 -11.28 21.48 1.37
N VAL A 59 -12.57 21.64 1.64
CA VAL A 59 -13.61 20.65 1.32
C VAL A 59 -14.72 21.37 0.58
N GLY A 60 -14.96 21.00 -0.68
CA GLY A 60 -15.87 21.74 -1.56
C GLY A 60 -16.63 20.86 -2.55
N GLY A 61 -17.12 21.49 -3.61
CA GLY A 61 -17.93 20.87 -4.64
C GLY A 61 -19.40 20.70 -4.23
N HIS A 62 -19.96 19.51 -4.46
CA HIS A 62 -21.36 19.15 -4.24
C HIS A 62 -21.70 18.91 -2.76
N VAL A 63 -21.47 19.93 -1.95
CA VAL A 63 -21.70 19.96 -0.50
C VAL A 63 -22.55 21.18 -0.11
N ASN A 64 -23.20 21.13 1.05
CA ASN A 64 -24.01 22.23 1.59
C ASN A 64 -23.16 23.34 2.21
N LYS A 65 -22.06 22.97 2.86
CA LYS A 65 -21.17 23.87 3.59
C LYS A 65 -19.71 23.60 3.16
N PRO A 66 -19.17 24.38 2.22
CA PRO A 66 -17.74 24.34 1.93
C PRO A 66 -16.91 24.64 3.19
N LEU A 67 -15.83 23.91 3.40
CA LEU A 67 -14.95 24.03 4.57
C LEU A 67 -13.54 24.47 4.15
N LYS A 68 -12.89 25.22 5.03
CA LYS A 68 -11.47 25.58 4.93
C LYS A 68 -10.84 25.42 6.31
N LEU A 69 -10.31 24.22 6.58
CA LEU A 69 -9.93 23.77 7.91
C LEU A 69 -8.42 23.91 8.14
N SER A 70 -8.01 24.52 9.26
CA SER A 70 -6.67 24.31 9.82
C SER A 70 -6.50 22.86 10.30
N LEU A 71 -5.25 22.44 10.56
CA LEU A 71 -4.99 21.13 11.15
C LEU A 71 -5.70 20.96 12.51
N ASP A 72 -5.70 22.01 13.33
CA ASP A 72 -6.31 22.00 14.65
C ASP A 72 -7.84 21.90 14.58
N GLU A 73 -8.48 22.57 13.63
CA GLU A 73 -9.92 22.42 13.39
C GLU A 73 -10.25 21.01 12.90
N LEU A 74 -9.46 20.44 11.99
CA LEU A 74 -9.62 19.06 11.54
C LEU A 74 -9.55 18.07 12.72
N LYS A 75 -8.56 18.24 13.61
CA LYS A 75 -8.40 17.40 14.83
C LYS A 75 -9.58 17.50 15.80
N ARG A 76 -10.32 18.61 15.78
CA ARG A 76 -11.50 18.84 16.63
C ARG A 76 -12.83 18.42 15.99
N LEU A 77 -12.85 18.01 14.71
CA LEU A 77 -14.10 17.65 14.02
C LEU A 77 -14.75 16.37 14.56
N ALA A 78 -13.94 15.42 15.05
CA ALA A 78 -14.39 14.17 15.64
C ALA A 78 -13.28 13.57 16.51
N ASP A 79 -13.65 12.65 17.39
CA ASP A 79 -12.67 11.89 18.18
C ASP A 79 -11.71 11.13 17.24
N PRO A 80 -10.39 11.17 17.50
CA PRO A 80 -9.43 10.47 16.68
C PRO A 80 -9.57 8.95 16.83
N VAL A 81 -9.33 8.25 15.72
CA VAL A 81 -9.26 6.79 15.67
C VAL A 81 -7.87 6.35 15.22
N ASP A 82 -7.48 5.17 15.70
CA ASP A 82 -6.28 4.46 15.25
C ASP A 82 -6.67 3.31 14.31
N ILE A 83 -6.03 3.25 13.14
CA ILE A 83 -6.13 2.09 12.23
C ILE A 83 -4.71 1.60 11.92
N VAL A 84 -4.44 0.32 12.19
CA VAL A 84 -3.22 -0.32 11.69
C VAL A 84 -3.48 -0.85 10.28
N ALA A 85 -2.79 -0.29 9.29
CA ALA A 85 -3.02 -0.64 7.90
C ALA A 85 -1.74 -0.67 7.05
N VAL A 86 -1.70 -1.66 6.17
CA VAL A 86 -0.70 -1.78 5.11
C VAL A 86 -0.96 -0.74 4.03
N ASN A 87 0.08 0.02 3.71
CA ASN A 87 0.16 0.79 2.47
C ASN A 87 1.10 0.06 1.52
N GLN A 88 0.63 -0.31 0.33
CA GLN A 88 1.45 -0.95 -0.70
C GLN A 88 1.31 -0.23 -2.04
N CYS A 89 2.43 0.05 -2.71
CA CYS A 89 2.43 0.56 -4.07
C CYS A 89 1.81 -0.45 -5.04
N SER A 90 0.97 -0.01 -5.98
CA SER A 90 0.38 -0.87 -7.02
C SER A 90 1.43 -1.70 -7.76
N GLY A 91 2.63 -1.13 -7.95
CA GLY A 91 3.76 -1.76 -8.64
C GLY A 91 4.81 -2.38 -7.72
N ASN A 92 4.52 -2.61 -6.44
CA ASN A 92 5.40 -3.40 -5.58
C ASN A 92 5.68 -4.74 -6.28
N SER A 93 6.95 -5.13 -6.33
CA SER A 93 7.43 -6.36 -6.99
C SER A 93 7.45 -6.33 -8.53
N ARG A 94 7.29 -5.16 -9.18
CA ARG A 94 7.36 -5.03 -10.66
C ARG A 94 8.67 -5.54 -11.25
N GLY A 95 9.79 -5.40 -10.55
CA GLY A 95 11.09 -5.89 -11.00
C GLY A 95 11.13 -7.40 -11.27
N PHE A 96 10.16 -8.16 -10.73
CA PHE A 96 10.00 -9.60 -10.91
C PHE A 96 8.94 -9.99 -11.96
N SER A 97 8.41 -9.04 -12.73
CA SER A 97 7.54 -9.34 -13.87
C SER A 97 8.34 -10.04 -14.98
N GLU A 98 7.80 -11.14 -15.49
CA GLU A 98 8.36 -11.86 -16.64
C GLU A 98 7.26 -12.04 -17.70
N PRO A 99 7.40 -11.46 -18.90
CA PRO A 99 8.46 -10.53 -19.31
C PRO A 99 8.44 -9.22 -18.50
N ARG A 100 9.58 -8.55 -18.46
CA ARG A 100 9.74 -7.25 -17.78
C ARG A 100 8.84 -6.18 -18.40
N VAL A 101 8.40 -5.25 -17.58
CA VAL A 101 7.48 -4.16 -17.97
C VAL A 101 8.02 -2.79 -17.57
N PHE A 102 7.54 -1.74 -18.26
CA PHE A 102 7.91 -0.36 -17.95
C PHE A 102 7.43 0.10 -16.57
N GLY A 103 8.14 1.08 -16.01
CA GLY A 103 7.86 1.68 -14.71
C GLY A 103 9.01 1.51 -13.72
N ALA A 104 8.77 1.87 -12.46
CA ALA A 104 9.74 1.69 -11.39
C ALA A 104 10.01 0.19 -11.16
N GLN A 105 11.27 -0.22 -11.29
CA GLN A 105 11.72 -1.61 -11.17
C GLN A 105 11.96 -1.95 -9.69
N LEU A 106 10.85 -2.09 -8.97
CA LEU A 106 10.80 -2.33 -7.53
C LEU A 106 11.00 -3.81 -7.20
N ALA A 107 11.71 -4.10 -6.10
CA ALA A 107 11.63 -5.40 -5.45
C ALA A 107 10.37 -5.44 -4.55
N ASN A 108 10.42 -6.13 -3.40
CA ASN A 108 9.25 -6.36 -2.55
C ASN A 108 9.03 -5.28 -1.46
N GLY A 109 9.86 -4.25 -1.41
CA GLY A 109 9.91 -3.26 -0.34
C GLY A 109 9.06 -2.01 -0.52
N ALA A 110 8.29 -1.89 -1.60
CA ALA A 110 7.35 -0.78 -1.80
C ALA A 110 6.03 -1.02 -1.07
N MET A 111 6.15 -1.40 0.20
CA MET A 111 5.08 -1.63 1.15
C MET A 111 5.56 -1.28 2.56
N GLY A 112 4.60 -1.03 3.45
CA GLY A 112 4.85 -0.86 4.88
C GLY A 112 3.54 -0.91 5.64
N ASN A 113 3.61 -1.26 6.92
CA ASN A 113 2.47 -1.31 7.81
C ASN A 113 2.67 -0.34 8.96
N ALA A 114 1.68 0.50 9.25
CA ALA A 114 1.78 1.50 10.31
C ALA A 114 0.45 1.67 11.01
N ARG A 115 0.53 2.19 12.24
CA ARG A 115 -0.63 2.72 12.95
C ARG A 115 -0.88 4.15 12.47
N TRP A 116 -2.05 4.41 11.93
CA TRP A 116 -2.46 5.72 11.42
C TRP A 116 -3.48 6.33 12.39
N THR A 117 -3.24 7.58 12.81
CA THR A 117 -4.10 8.31 13.74
C THR A 117 -4.71 9.52 13.04
N GLY A 118 -6.03 9.68 13.14
CA GLY A 118 -6.77 10.71 12.43
C GLY A 118 -8.28 10.63 12.61
N VAL A 119 -9.03 11.33 11.75
CA VAL A 119 -10.51 11.24 11.71
C VAL A 119 -11.00 10.46 10.50
N PRO A 120 -12.10 9.69 10.60
CA PRO A 120 -12.75 9.10 9.43
C PRO A 120 -13.15 10.18 8.42
N LEU A 121 -12.87 9.97 7.13
CA LEU A 121 -13.24 10.88 6.04
C LEU A 121 -14.75 11.18 6.05
N ARG A 122 -15.55 10.15 6.33
CA ARG A 122 -17.00 10.27 6.49
C ARG A 122 -17.39 11.41 7.42
N LYS A 123 -16.70 11.60 8.56
CA LYS A 123 -17.05 12.64 9.54
C LYS A 123 -16.82 14.04 8.99
N VAL A 124 -15.78 14.23 8.19
CA VAL A 124 -15.49 15.50 7.51
C VAL A 124 -16.54 15.78 6.42
N LEU A 125 -16.90 14.76 5.64
CA LEU A 125 -17.92 14.87 4.60
C LEU A 125 -19.34 15.09 5.18
N GLU A 126 -19.68 14.44 6.29
CA GLU A 126 -20.91 14.70 7.06
C GLU A 126 -20.95 16.15 7.54
N HIS A 127 -19.83 16.68 8.07
CA HIS A 127 -19.74 18.07 8.52
C HIS A 127 -19.89 19.08 7.37
N ALA A 128 -19.38 18.76 6.17
CA ALA A 128 -19.60 19.57 4.97
C ALA A 128 -21.04 19.45 4.42
N GLY A 129 -21.75 18.38 4.78
CA GLY A 129 -23.10 18.09 4.32
C GLY A 129 -23.13 17.73 2.83
N VAL A 130 -22.66 16.53 2.48
CA VAL A 130 -22.75 15.97 1.11
C VAL A 130 -24.19 16.04 0.59
N LYS A 131 -24.38 16.62 -0.60
CA LYS A 131 -25.69 16.73 -1.25
C LYS A 131 -26.11 15.40 -1.90
N ALA A 132 -27.41 15.19 -2.00
CA ALA A 132 -27.96 14.08 -2.78
C ALA A 132 -27.48 14.15 -4.24
N GLY A 133 -27.25 12.99 -4.86
CA GLY A 133 -26.74 12.89 -6.22
C GLY A 133 -25.20 12.97 -6.34
N ALA A 134 -24.46 13.15 -5.24
CA ALA A 134 -23.01 12.98 -5.24
C ALA A 134 -22.63 11.58 -5.74
N LYS A 135 -21.55 11.48 -6.52
CA LYS A 135 -21.07 10.25 -7.15
C LYS A 135 -19.65 9.89 -6.75
N VAL A 136 -18.74 10.86 -6.72
CA VAL A 136 -17.33 10.64 -6.41
C VAL A 136 -16.79 11.75 -5.52
N VAL A 137 -15.71 11.45 -4.80
CA VAL A 137 -14.93 12.41 -4.03
C VAL A 137 -13.52 12.39 -4.59
N THR A 138 -13.01 13.53 -5.03
CA THR A 138 -11.63 13.69 -5.50
C THR A 138 -10.75 14.25 -4.39
N PHE A 139 -9.46 14.00 -4.50
CA PHE A 139 -8.44 14.34 -3.52
C PHE A 139 -7.22 14.89 -4.25
N ASN A 140 -6.72 16.04 -3.80
CA ASN A 140 -5.49 16.64 -4.31
C ASN A 140 -4.51 16.95 -3.17
N GLY A 141 -3.23 16.80 -3.47
CA GLY A 141 -2.14 17.14 -2.57
C GLY A 141 -1.53 18.50 -2.87
N MET A 142 -0.55 18.91 -2.05
CA MET A 142 0.25 20.11 -2.29
C MET A 142 1.36 19.93 -3.33
N ASP A 143 1.62 18.71 -3.82
CA ASP A 143 2.64 18.48 -4.84
C ASP A 143 2.14 18.87 -6.24
N THR A 144 3.00 19.57 -6.98
CA THR A 144 2.65 20.13 -8.30
C THR A 144 3.59 19.63 -9.40
N PRO A 145 3.14 19.61 -10.67
CA PRO A 145 3.99 19.29 -11.79
C PRO A 145 5.05 20.39 -12.01
N VAL A 146 6.11 20.05 -12.74
CA VAL A 146 7.11 21.04 -13.19
C VAL A 146 6.60 21.81 -14.40
N LEU A 147 5.87 21.15 -15.29
CA LEU A 147 5.31 21.72 -16.51
C LEU A 147 3.78 21.75 -16.39
N PRO A 148 3.10 22.85 -16.78
CA PRO A 148 1.64 22.94 -16.70
C PRO A 148 0.89 21.88 -17.53
N SER A 149 1.52 21.32 -18.56
CA SER A 149 0.95 20.25 -19.39
C SER A 149 1.00 18.86 -18.75
N THR A 150 1.65 18.73 -17.60
CA THR A 150 1.64 17.48 -16.83
C THR A 150 0.45 17.52 -15.88
N PRO A 151 -0.38 16.47 -15.82
CA PRO A 151 -1.54 16.44 -14.93
C PRO A 151 -1.16 16.44 -13.46
N ASP A 152 -1.98 17.11 -12.66
CA ASP A 152 -1.89 17.04 -11.20
C ASP A 152 -2.12 15.60 -10.71
N PHE A 153 -1.54 15.26 -9.56
CA PHE A 153 -1.72 13.95 -8.96
C PHE A 153 -3.03 13.88 -8.16
N ARG A 154 -4.15 13.88 -8.87
CA ARG A 154 -5.49 13.73 -8.29
C ARG A 154 -5.97 12.29 -8.35
N LYS A 155 -6.65 11.87 -7.29
CA LYS A 155 -7.30 10.55 -7.20
C LYS A 155 -8.72 10.73 -6.70
N SER A 156 -9.56 9.72 -6.93
CA SER A 156 -10.93 9.74 -6.45
C SER A 156 -11.34 8.41 -5.83
N LEU A 157 -12.36 8.49 -4.99
CA LEU A 157 -13.12 7.35 -4.48
C LEU A 157 -14.59 7.54 -4.89
N ASP A 158 -15.30 6.44 -5.12
CA ASP A 158 -16.76 6.48 -5.22
C ASP A 158 -17.35 6.98 -3.90
N ILE A 159 -18.45 7.72 -3.96
CA ILE A 159 -19.06 8.34 -2.78
C ILE A 159 -19.42 7.31 -1.71
N ALA A 160 -19.88 6.12 -2.13
CA ALA A 160 -20.23 5.04 -1.22
C ALA A 160 -19.02 4.56 -0.41
N HIS A 161 -17.83 4.48 -1.03
CA HIS A 161 -16.60 4.11 -0.34
C HIS A 161 -16.12 5.26 0.55
N ALA A 162 -16.12 6.50 0.06
CA ALA A 162 -15.73 7.67 0.87
C ALA A 162 -16.58 7.83 2.15
N MET A 163 -17.85 7.40 2.09
CA MET A 163 -18.83 7.46 3.18
C MET A 163 -18.95 6.16 3.99
N ASN A 164 -18.17 5.10 3.73
CA ASN A 164 -18.31 3.83 4.45
C ASN A 164 -17.67 3.85 5.87
N GLY A 165 -16.86 4.87 6.17
CA GLY A 165 -16.22 5.07 7.48
C GLY A 165 -14.82 4.49 7.63
N GLU A 166 -14.26 3.81 6.62
CA GLU A 166 -12.91 3.24 6.66
C GLU A 166 -11.81 4.19 6.16
N PRO A 167 -12.01 4.95 5.05
CA PRO A 167 -11.05 5.98 4.68
C PRO A 167 -10.94 7.02 5.79
N MET A 168 -9.71 7.48 6.07
CA MET A 168 -9.45 8.46 7.13
C MET A 168 -8.48 9.55 6.65
N LEU A 169 -8.58 10.72 7.28
CA LEU A 169 -7.61 11.79 7.17
C LEU A 169 -6.65 11.67 8.36
N ALA A 170 -5.49 11.07 8.11
CA ALA A 170 -4.47 10.84 9.12
C ALA A 170 -3.53 12.05 9.24
N TRP A 171 -3.18 12.40 10.46
CA TRP A 171 -2.10 13.35 10.78
C TRP A 171 -0.99 12.70 11.62
N GLY A 172 -1.26 11.54 12.23
CA GLY A 172 -0.30 10.76 13.00
C GLY A 172 0.05 9.43 12.34
N MET A 173 1.29 8.99 12.52
CA MET A 173 1.84 7.72 12.05
C MET A 173 2.78 7.13 13.11
N ASN A 174 2.44 5.94 13.60
CA ASN A 174 3.17 5.23 14.66
C ASN A 174 3.35 6.05 15.96
N GLY A 175 2.34 6.85 16.32
CA GLY A 175 2.35 7.68 17.55
C GLY A 175 3.07 9.02 17.42
N GLU A 176 3.63 9.33 16.25
CA GLU A 176 4.28 10.60 15.93
C GLU A 176 3.50 11.34 14.84
N ASP A 177 3.82 12.61 14.60
CA ASP A 177 3.36 13.30 13.40
C ASP A 177 3.88 12.59 12.13
N LEU A 178 3.12 12.70 11.03
CA LEU A 178 3.53 12.16 9.75
C LEU A 178 4.94 12.64 9.36
N PRO A 179 5.88 11.75 8.97
CA PRO A 179 7.09 12.19 8.31
C PRO A 179 6.77 12.95 7.02
N LEU A 180 7.55 13.99 6.70
CA LEU A 180 7.28 14.86 5.53
C LEU A 180 7.05 14.05 4.25
N LEU A 181 7.99 13.15 3.90
CA LEU A 181 7.90 12.34 2.67
C LEU A 181 6.75 11.32 2.67
N ASN A 182 6.11 11.11 3.82
CA ASN A 182 4.97 10.21 4.00
C ASN A 182 3.64 10.97 4.06
N GLY A 183 3.64 12.31 3.99
CA GLY A 183 2.46 13.11 3.69
C GLY A 183 2.08 14.16 4.74
N TYR A 184 3.02 14.62 5.57
CA TYR A 184 2.79 15.72 6.50
C TYR A 184 2.11 16.95 5.85
N PRO A 185 1.15 17.63 6.49
CA PRO A 185 0.63 17.36 7.83
C PRO A 185 -0.60 16.44 7.84
N VAL A 186 -1.25 16.25 6.68
CA VAL A 186 -2.45 15.42 6.54
C VAL A 186 -2.33 14.52 5.32
N LYS A 187 -2.73 13.27 5.48
CA LYS A 187 -2.75 12.25 4.45
C LYS A 187 -4.08 11.53 4.41
N LEU A 188 -4.59 11.27 3.21
CA LEU A 188 -5.65 10.29 3.02
C LEU A 188 -5.07 8.88 3.19
N VAL A 189 -5.69 8.11 4.07
CA VAL A 189 -5.43 6.68 4.28
C VAL A 189 -6.68 5.92 3.85
N VAL A 190 -6.52 4.94 2.95
CA VAL A 190 -7.63 4.13 2.39
C VAL A 190 -7.32 2.66 2.66
N PRO A 191 -7.59 2.14 3.87
CA PRO A 191 -7.20 0.80 4.27
C PRO A 191 -7.67 -0.27 3.28
N GLY A 192 -6.82 -1.25 2.99
CA GLY A 192 -7.13 -2.34 2.06
C GLY A 192 -7.04 -1.96 0.57
N TYR A 193 -6.89 -0.67 0.22
CA TYR A 193 -6.64 -0.22 -1.15
C TYR A 193 -5.15 -0.02 -1.42
N PHE A 194 -4.76 -0.11 -2.70
CA PHE A 194 -3.40 0.25 -3.11
C PHE A 194 -3.08 1.72 -2.80
N GLY A 195 -1.81 1.98 -2.48
CA GLY A 195 -1.29 3.27 -2.04
C GLY A 195 -1.44 4.43 -3.01
N THR A 196 -1.82 4.17 -4.26
CA THR A 196 -2.13 5.24 -5.22
C THR A 196 -3.26 6.14 -4.71
N TYR A 197 -4.25 5.60 -3.99
CA TYR A 197 -5.35 6.38 -3.42
C TYR A 197 -4.97 7.15 -2.15
N TRP A 198 -3.79 6.91 -1.59
CA TRP A 198 -3.39 7.44 -0.29
C TRP A 198 -2.69 8.79 -0.48
N ILE A 199 -3.46 9.80 -0.89
CA ILE A 199 -2.99 11.15 -1.22
C ILE A 199 -2.24 11.76 -0.04
N LYS A 200 -1.01 12.20 -0.30
CA LYS A 200 -0.11 12.82 0.67
C LYS A 200 -0.24 14.33 0.60
N HIS A 201 0.10 15.02 1.68
CA HIS A 201 0.02 16.48 1.75
C HIS A 201 -1.37 16.96 1.34
N LEU A 202 -2.40 16.25 1.79
CA LEU A 202 -3.77 16.47 1.34
C LEU A 202 -4.17 17.91 1.66
N SER A 203 -4.53 18.65 0.62
CA SER A 203 -4.91 20.06 0.72
C SER A 203 -6.31 20.33 0.17
N GLU A 204 -6.86 19.44 -0.65
CA GLU A 204 -8.18 19.60 -1.25
C GLU A 204 -8.96 18.28 -1.29
N ILE A 205 -10.24 18.39 -0.96
CA ILE A 205 -11.27 17.37 -1.13
C ILE A 205 -12.43 18.01 -1.90
N GLU A 206 -12.85 17.41 -3.01
CA GLU A 206 -13.95 17.92 -3.82
C GLU A 206 -14.98 16.82 -4.06
N VAL A 207 -16.24 17.08 -3.71
CA VAL A 207 -17.35 16.16 -3.99
C VAL A 207 -17.93 16.50 -5.35
N LEU A 208 -18.09 15.51 -6.23
CA LEU A 208 -18.67 15.68 -7.55
C LEU A 208 -19.97 14.89 -7.69
N ASP A 209 -20.94 15.42 -8.41
CA ASP A 209 -22.19 14.77 -8.84
C ASP A 209 -22.08 14.08 -10.21
N HIS A 210 -20.89 14.14 -10.81
CA HIS A 210 -20.53 13.56 -12.10
C HIS A 210 -19.22 12.77 -11.99
N PRO A 211 -18.90 11.91 -12.97
CA PRO A 211 -17.62 11.21 -13.00
C PRO A 211 -16.43 12.18 -13.01
N PHE A 212 -15.32 11.78 -12.38
CA PHE A 212 -14.08 12.57 -12.43
C PHE A 212 -13.38 12.40 -13.79
N GLU A 213 -13.36 13.46 -14.58
CA GLU A 213 -12.88 13.48 -15.96
C GLU A 213 -11.94 14.67 -16.23
N GLY A 214 -11.42 14.75 -17.46
CA GLY A 214 -10.51 15.82 -17.88
C GLY A 214 -9.03 15.51 -17.68
N HIS A 215 -8.19 16.55 -17.81
CA HIS A 215 -6.73 16.47 -17.78
C HIS A 215 -6.20 15.82 -16.50
N ASP A 216 -6.63 16.32 -15.33
CA ASP A 216 -6.13 15.85 -14.03
C ASP A 216 -6.74 14.51 -13.58
N ALA A 217 -7.74 14.00 -14.31
CA ALA A 217 -8.24 12.65 -14.12
C ALA A 217 -7.30 11.57 -14.68
N PHE A 218 -6.13 11.94 -15.23
CA PHE A 218 -5.16 11.02 -15.83
C PHE A 218 -4.83 9.82 -14.93
N PHE A 219 -4.59 10.03 -13.63
CA PHE A 219 -4.23 8.96 -12.68
C PHE A 219 -5.41 8.05 -12.28
N MET A 220 -6.62 8.34 -12.76
CA MET A 220 -7.82 7.50 -12.66
C MET A 220 -8.20 6.84 -13.99
N THR A 221 -8.05 7.55 -15.11
CA THR A 221 -8.56 7.13 -16.43
C THR A 221 -7.52 6.45 -17.31
N LYS A 222 -6.23 6.80 -17.16
CA LYS A 222 -5.10 6.27 -17.96
C LYS A 222 -4.07 5.56 -17.07
N GLY A 223 -3.61 6.24 -16.03
CA GLY A 223 -2.74 5.67 -15.00
C GLY A 223 -3.49 4.71 -14.08
N TYR A 224 -2.76 3.80 -13.44
CA TYR A 224 -3.31 2.86 -12.44
C TYR A 224 -4.49 2.00 -12.93
N ARG A 225 -4.50 1.67 -14.22
CA ARG A 225 -5.49 0.78 -14.84
C ARG A 225 -4.99 -0.66 -14.82
N VAL A 226 -5.90 -1.59 -14.61
CA VAL A 226 -5.68 -3.04 -14.70
C VAL A 226 -6.71 -3.65 -15.66
N PRO A 227 -6.42 -4.82 -16.28
CA PRO A 227 -7.40 -5.56 -17.05
C PRO A 227 -8.70 -5.78 -16.27
N ASP A 228 -9.83 -5.58 -16.93
CA ASP A 228 -11.16 -5.76 -16.34
C ASP A 228 -11.62 -7.22 -16.42
N ASN A 229 -10.97 -8.05 -15.62
CA ASN A 229 -11.28 -9.46 -15.41
C ASN A 229 -10.90 -9.88 -13.98
N ASP A 230 -11.19 -11.13 -13.61
CA ASP A 230 -11.00 -11.65 -12.24
C ASP A 230 -9.52 -11.67 -11.82
N CYS A 231 -8.62 -12.10 -12.70
CA CYS A 231 -7.19 -12.18 -12.41
C CYS A 231 -6.46 -10.84 -12.50
N GLN A 232 -7.12 -9.81 -13.06
CA GLN A 232 -6.52 -8.51 -13.42
C GLN A 232 -5.25 -8.66 -14.26
N CYS A 233 -5.31 -9.60 -15.20
CA CYS A 233 -4.16 -10.10 -15.93
C CYS A 233 -4.49 -10.34 -17.41
N VAL A 234 -3.45 -10.36 -18.24
CA VAL A 234 -3.50 -10.77 -19.64
C VAL A 234 -2.22 -11.54 -19.98
N ALA A 235 -2.23 -12.32 -21.05
CA ALA A 235 -0.99 -12.85 -21.60
C ALA A 235 -0.10 -11.69 -22.10
N PRO A 236 1.23 -11.84 -22.07
CA PRO A 236 2.13 -10.89 -22.69
C PRO A 236 1.78 -10.66 -24.16
N GLY A 237 1.70 -9.39 -24.58
CA GLY A 237 1.25 -9.03 -25.91
C GLY A 237 0.35 -7.79 -25.91
N PRO A 238 -0.68 -7.74 -26.78
CA PRO A 238 -1.56 -6.58 -26.89
C PRO A 238 -2.23 -6.23 -25.55
N PRO A 239 -2.45 -4.94 -25.26
CA PRO A 239 -3.12 -4.50 -24.04
C PRO A 239 -4.58 -4.99 -23.98
N ALA A 240 -5.11 -5.11 -22.77
CA ALA A 240 -6.50 -5.48 -22.55
C ALA A 240 -7.46 -4.47 -23.20
N SER A 241 -8.51 -4.97 -23.87
CA SER A 241 -9.53 -4.13 -24.51
C SER A 241 -10.40 -3.37 -23.52
N LYS A 242 -10.62 -3.94 -22.33
CA LYS A 242 -11.31 -3.30 -21.20
C LYS A 242 -10.39 -3.25 -19.99
N THR A 243 -10.42 -2.12 -19.31
CA THR A 243 -9.66 -1.89 -18.09
C THR A 243 -10.55 -1.24 -17.04
N ARG A 244 -10.12 -1.32 -15.78
CA ARG A 244 -10.72 -0.61 -14.65
C ARG A 244 -9.61 -0.03 -13.76
N PRO A 245 -9.89 0.96 -12.89
CA PRO A 245 -8.91 1.41 -11.90
C PRO A 245 -8.54 0.25 -10.98
N ILE A 246 -7.26 0.12 -10.65
CA ILE A 246 -6.80 -0.80 -9.61
C ILE A 246 -7.48 -0.43 -8.28
N SER A 247 -7.87 -1.38 -7.44
CA SER A 247 -8.62 -1.08 -6.21
C SER A 247 -7.94 -1.68 -4.97
N THR A 248 -8.38 -2.87 -4.55
CA THR A 248 -7.99 -3.53 -3.31
C THR A 248 -6.70 -4.33 -3.43
N LEU A 249 -5.97 -4.42 -2.33
CA LEU A 249 -4.80 -5.29 -2.20
C LEU A 249 -5.21 -6.76 -2.39
N ALA A 250 -4.36 -7.52 -3.08
CA ALA A 250 -4.47 -8.97 -3.14
C ALA A 250 -3.88 -9.60 -1.87
N VAL A 251 -4.26 -10.85 -1.59
CA VAL A 251 -3.56 -11.66 -0.59
C VAL A 251 -2.08 -11.79 -0.95
N ARG A 252 -1.19 -11.47 -0.02
CA ARG A 252 0.25 -11.71 -0.14
C ARG A 252 0.81 -12.27 1.16
N SER A 253 1.92 -13.01 1.04
CA SER A 253 2.71 -13.47 2.17
C SER A 253 4.19 -13.58 1.82
N PHE A 254 5.03 -13.46 2.83
CA PHE A 254 6.48 -13.46 2.71
C PHE A 254 7.13 -14.16 3.89
N ILE A 255 8.22 -14.87 3.63
CA ILE A 255 9.19 -15.28 4.65
C ILE A 255 10.14 -14.11 4.86
N THR A 256 10.34 -13.66 6.10
CA THR A 256 11.20 -12.51 6.42
C THR A 256 12.44 -12.91 7.21
N SER A 257 12.44 -14.09 7.85
CA SER A 257 13.56 -14.55 8.68
C SER A 257 14.78 -15.02 7.89
N VAL A 258 14.60 -15.34 6.61
CA VAL A 258 15.66 -15.79 5.70
C VAL A 258 15.40 -15.23 4.31
N GLY A 259 16.47 -14.80 3.64
CA GLY A 259 16.43 -14.33 2.26
C GLY A 259 16.95 -15.39 1.30
N THR A 260 16.76 -15.14 0.00
CA THR A 260 17.33 -15.97 -1.07
C THR A 260 18.83 -16.12 -0.90
N GLY A 261 19.33 -17.35 -1.02
CA GLY A 261 20.74 -17.70 -0.80
C GLY A 261 21.12 -17.89 0.67
N GLY A 262 20.16 -17.78 1.60
CA GLY A 262 20.40 -18.03 3.02
C GLY A 262 20.84 -19.46 3.31
N VAL A 263 21.59 -19.63 4.40
CA VAL A 263 22.06 -20.93 4.89
C VAL A 263 21.37 -21.26 6.20
N LEU A 264 20.75 -22.43 6.30
CA LEU A 264 20.05 -22.91 7.49
C LEU A 264 20.68 -24.22 8.00
N PRO A 265 20.76 -24.45 9.32
CA PRO A 265 21.37 -25.67 9.87
C PRO A 265 20.50 -26.91 9.69
N ALA A 266 21.11 -28.03 9.32
CA ALA A 266 20.53 -29.36 9.45
C ALA A 266 20.54 -29.84 10.92
N GLY A 267 19.57 -30.69 11.28
CA GLY A 267 19.51 -31.36 12.58
C GLY A 267 19.10 -30.48 13.75
N ARG A 268 18.91 -29.17 13.54
CA ARG A 268 18.41 -28.20 14.53
C ARG A 268 17.07 -27.65 14.10
N THR A 269 16.22 -27.34 15.07
CA THR A 269 14.98 -26.61 14.81
C THR A 269 15.32 -25.14 14.57
N VAL A 270 14.83 -24.60 13.46
CA VAL A 270 14.87 -23.16 13.15
C VAL A 270 13.46 -22.62 13.12
N GLU A 271 13.31 -21.36 13.50
CA GLU A 271 12.03 -20.66 13.41
C GLU A 271 11.96 -19.91 12.07
N LEU A 272 11.09 -20.38 11.18
CA LEU A 272 10.68 -19.59 10.02
C LEU A 272 9.60 -18.61 10.49
N LYS A 273 9.74 -17.33 10.15
CA LYS A 273 8.72 -16.32 10.43
C LYS A 273 8.56 -15.37 9.26
N GLY A 274 7.43 -14.69 9.24
CA GLY A 274 7.09 -13.79 8.16
C GLY A 274 5.80 -13.01 8.40
N ILE A 275 5.31 -12.43 7.31
CA ILE A 275 4.11 -11.60 7.29
C ILE A 275 3.16 -12.06 6.18
N ALA A 276 1.86 -11.86 6.39
CA ALA A 276 0.81 -12.01 5.39
C ALA A 276 -0.22 -10.88 5.53
N PHE A 277 -0.89 -10.48 4.47
CA PHE A 277 -1.95 -9.47 4.50
C PHE A 277 -2.84 -9.59 3.26
N ASP A 278 -4.00 -8.93 3.30
CA ASP A 278 -4.95 -8.87 2.19
C ASP A 278 -5.62 -7.49 2.11
N GLY A 279 -6.67 -7.38 1.28
CA GLY A 279 -7.46 -6.16 1.12
C GLY A 279 -8.40 -5.83 2.29
N GLY A 280 -8.32 -6.53 3.42
CA GLY A 280 -9.14 -6.24 4.60
C GLY A 280 -10.17 -7.29 4.98
N SER A 281 -10.20 -8.47 4.35
CA SER A 281 -11.00 -9.58 4.86
C SER A 281 -10.33 -10.26 6.06
N GLY A 282 -9.01 -10.09 6.20
CA GLY A 282 -8.17 -10.70 7.20
C GLY A 282 -7.59 -12.04 6.73
N ILE A 283 -6.41 -12.39 7.27
CA ILE A 283 -5.76 -13.67 6.97
C ILE A 283 -6.42 -14.79 7.79
N ARG A 284 -6.83 -15.86 7.11
CA ARG A 284 -7.37 -17.09 7.72
C ARG A 284 -6.25 -18.03 8.13
N GLY A 285 -5.25 -18.19 7.27
CA GLY A 285 -4.14 -19.11 7.51
C GLY A 285 -2.96 -18.82 6.59
N VAL A 286 -1.80 -19.29 7.03
CA VAL A 286 -0.55 -19.29 6.26
C VAL A 286 -0.01 -20.71 6.27
N GLU A 287 0.43 -21.17 5.11
CA GLU A 287 1.08 -22.46 4.92
C GLU A 287 2.49 -22.23 4.38
N VAL A 288 3.43 -23.04 4.83
CA VAL A 288 4.82 -23.02 4.36
C VAL A 288 5.19 -24.39 3.82
N SER A 289 5.81 -24.40 2.65
CA SER A 289 6.47 -25.58 2.09
C SER A 289 7.98 -25.43 2.24
N VAL A 290 8.65 -26.54 2.51
CA VAL A 290 10.11 -26.64 2.64
C VAL A 290 10.74 -27.53 1.57
N ASP A 291 9.92 -28.00 0.63
CA ASP A 291 10.25 -29.00 -0.40
C ASP A 291 9.81 -28.55 -1.80
N GLY A 292 9.76 -27.24 -2.05
CA GLY A 292 9.42 -26.70 -3.38
C GLY A 292 7.93 -26.83 -3.74
N GLY A 293 7.05 -26.88 -2.74
CA GLY A 293 5.60 -26.88 -2.91
C GLY A 293 4.96 -28.28 -2.94
N HIS A 294 5.72 -29.35 -2.68
CA HIS A 294 5.21 -30.72 -2.70
C HIS A 294 4.35 -31.02 -1.46
N SER A 295 4.75 -30.53 -0.30
CA SER A 295 3.98 -30.61 0.95
C SER A 295 3.92 -29.26 1.66
N TRP A 296 2.87 -29.05 2.44
CA TRP A 296 2.56 -27.78 3.11
C TRP A 296 2.30 -28.01 4.59
N GLN A 297 2.87 -27.13 5.42
CA GLN A 297 2.71 -27.13 6.88
C GLN A 297 2.01 -25.85 7.30
N ALA A 298 0.98 -25.95 8.13
CA ALA A 298 0.28 -24.80 8.67
C ALA A 298 1.18 -24.04 9.66
N ALA A 299 1.35 -22.74 9.43
CA ALA A 299 2.04 -21.85 10.36
C ALA A 299 1.10 -21.36 11.46
N THR A 300 1.66 -20.99 12.61
CA THR A 300 0.94 -20.34 13.69
C THR A 300 0.86 -18.84 13.41
N LEU A 301 -0.35 -18.28 13.35
CA LEU A 301 -0.54 -16.84 13.19
C LEU A 301 -0.25 -16.12 14.51
N GLY A 302 0.49 -15.01 14.44
CA GLY A 302 0.77 -14.13 15.58
C GLY A 302 -0.41 -13.24 15.97
N GLN A 303 -0.14 -12.21 16.76
CA GLN A 303 -1.12 -11.22 17.22
C GLN A 303 -1.91 -10.61 16.05
N ASP A 304 -3.22 -10.46 16.24
CA ASP A 304 -4.08 -9.69 15.34
C ASP A 304 -4.00 -8.20 15.68
N LEU A 305 -3.46 -7.40 14.76
CA LEU A 305 -3.40 -5.93 14.89
C LEU A 305 -4.53 -5.24 14.12
N GLY A 306 -5.48 -6.01 13.57
CA GLY A 306 -6.57 -5.53 12.74
C GLY A 306 -6.51 -6.07 11.32
N ARG A 307 -7.68 -6.16 10.67
CA ARG A 307 -7.86 -6.81 9.36
C ARG A 307 -7.07 -6.21 8.20
N PHE A 308 -6.59 -4.97 8.34
CA PHE A 308 -5.80 -4.26 7.33
C PHE A 308 -4.29 -4.32 7.59
N SER A 309 -3.87 -4.85 8.74
CA SER A 309 -2.47 -4.94 9.15
C SER A 309 -1.76 -6.13 8.51
N PHE A 310 -0.43 -6.11 8.52
CA PHE A 310 0.32 -7.36 8.47
C PHE A 310 -0.14 -8.30 9.59
N ARG A 311 -0.39 -9.56 9.23
CA ARG A 311 -0.53 -10.69 10.12
C ARG A 311 0.79 -11.45 10.16
N ALA A 312 1.51 -11.35 11.27
CA ALA A 312 2.72 -12.12 11.50
C ALA A 312 2.39 -13.62 11.57
N TRP A 313 3.35 -14.47 11.21
CA TRP A 313 3.25 -15.91 11.35
C TRP A 313 4.61 -16.52 11.69
N GLN A 314 4.60 -17.69 12.30
CA GLN A 314 5.80 -18.47 12.63
C GLN A 314 5.58 -19.98 12.44
N LEU A 315 6.65 -20.69 12.08
CA LEU A 315 6.68 -22.14 11.93
C LEU A 315 8.05 -22.68 12.36
N PRO A 316 8.14 -23.46 13.45
CA PRO A 316 9.36 -24.19 13.78
C PRO A 316 9.56 -25.35 12.79
N VAL A 317 10.74 -25.42 12.16
CA VAL A 317 11.09 -26.45 11.18
C VAL A 317 12.41 -27.10 11.56
N LYS A 318 12.47 -28.42 11.53
CA LYS A 318 13.72 -29.18 11.67
C LYS A 318 14.09 -29.81 10.33
N PHE A 319 15.13 -29.30 9.68
CA PHE A 319 15.62 -29.87 8.42
C PHE A 319 16.49 -31.10 8.70
N THR A 320 16.15 -32.23 8.07
CA THR A 320 16.89 -33.50 8.23
C THR A 320 17.87 -33.76 7.09
N ARG A 321 17.61 -33.22 5.90
CA ARG A 321 18.41 -33.41 4.70
C ARG A 321 19.22 -32.16 4.39
N LYS A 322 20.55 -32.32 4.25
CA LYS A 322 21.46 -31.28 3.76
C LYS A 322 21.30 -31.07 2.25
N GLY A 323 21.68 -29.90 1.77
CA GLY A 323 21.67 -29.53 0.35
C GLY A 323 20.71 -28.37 0.02
N PRO A 324 20.48 -28.10 -1.27
CA PRO A 324 19.57 -27.03 -1.69
C PRO A 324 18.13 -27.34 -1.30
N ALA A 325 17.40 -26.31 -0.88
CA ALA A 325 15.97 -26.37 -0.60
C ALA A 325 15.29 -25.09 -1.13
N VAL A 326 13.99 -25.20 -1.43
CA VAL A 326 13.17 -24.05 -1.83
C VAL A 326 12.04 -23.92 -0.82
N LEU A 327 12.09 -22.85 -0.02
CA LEU A 327 11.02 -22.52 0.90
C LEU A 327 9.94 -21.74 0.14
N MET A 328 8.67 -22.06 0.38
CA MET A 328 7.55 -21.34 -0.24
C MET A 328 6.53 -20.96 0.83
N VAL A 329 5.87 -19.82 0.66
CA VAL A 329 4.83 -19.36 1.59
C VAL A 329 3.57 -18.95 0.85
N ARG A 330 2.42 -19.41 1.35
CA ARG A 330 1.10 -19.15 0.79
C ARG A 330 0.15 -18.75 1.90
N ALA A 331 -0.54 -17.63 1.73
CA ALA A 331 -1.63 -17.22 2.60
C ALA A 331 -3.00 -17.49 1.96
N THR A 332 -4.00 -17.68 2.82
CA THR A 332 -5.42 -17.66 2.46
C THR A 332 -6.15 -16.61 3.27
N SER A 333 -6.97 -15.79 2.61
CA SER A 333 -7.82 -14.82 3.31
C SER A 333 -9.08 -15.46 3.89
N ARG A 334 -9.79 -14.73 4.76
CA ARG A 334 -11.07 -15.18 5.32
C ARG A 334 -12.19 -15.25 4.27
N GLN A 335 -12.07 -14.52 3.16
CA GLN A 335 -12.95 -14.64 2.01
C GLN A 335 -12.55 -15.76 1.03
N GLY A 336 -11.47 -16.49 1.30
CA GLY A 336 -11.05 -17.63 0.50
C GLY A 336 -10.14 -17.29 -0.69
N GLU A 337 -9.69 -16.04 -0.84
CA GLU A 337 -8.64 -15.71 -1.81
C GLU A 337 -7.32 -16.38 -1.39
N VAL A 338 -6.66 -17.02 -2.34
CA VAL A 338 -5.37 -17.69 -2.17
C VAL A 338 -4.38 -17.15 -3.21
N GLN A 339 -3.11 -17.02 -2.83
CA GLN A 339 -2.06 -16.65 -3.78
C GLN A 339 -1.97 -17.67 -4.94
N PRO A 340 -1.85 -17.21 -6.20
CA PRO A 340 -1.70 -18.11 -7.33
C PRO A 340 -0.30 -18.75 -7.34
N ALA A 341 -0.21 -19.99 -7.82
CA ALA A 341 1.06 -20.70 -7.96
C ALA A 341 1.93 -20.16 -9.11
N LYS A 342 1.30 -19.54 -10.11
CA LYS A 342 1.97 -18.87 -11.23
C LYS A 342 1.73 -17.37 -11.14
N ALA A 343 2.74 -16.59 -11.49
CA ALA A 343 2.60 -15.14 -11.48
C ALA A 343 1.66 -14.68 -12.60
N ASN A 344 0.66 -13.91 -12.24
CA ASN A 344 -0.14 -13.17 -13.21
C ASN A 344 0.69 -12.03 -13.84
N TRP A 345 0.40 -11.72 -15.10
CA TRP A 345 1.07 -10.65 -15.83
C TRP A 345 0.07 -9.59 -16.29
N ASN A 346 0.47 -8.32 -16.27
CA ASN A 346 -0.24 -7.24 -16.95
C ASN A 346 0.79 -6.18 -17.40
N PRO A 347 0.48 -5.37 -18.43
CA PRO A 347 1.45 -4.45 -19.03
C PRO A 347 2.06 -3.41 -18.08
N ALA A 348 1.39 -3.13 -16.97
CA ALA A 348 1.87 -2.17 -15.97
C ALA A 348 2.60 -2.82 -14.78
N GLY A 349 2.68 -4.15 -14.73
CA GLY A 349 3.31 -4.91 -13.65
C GLY A 349 2.68 -4.64 -12.29
N TYR A 350 1.36 -4.49 -12.23
CA TYR A 350 0.62 -4.24 -11.00
C TYR A 350 0.14 -5.52 -10.32
N ARG A 351 -0.16 -5.43 -9.01
CA ARG A 351 -0.85 -6.48 -8.23
C ARG A 351 -0.17 -7.86 -8.31
N ARG A 352 1.17 -7.91 -8.28
CA ARG A 352 1.88 -9.20 -8.16
C ARG A 352 1.59 -9.80 -6.78
N ASN A 353 1.11 -11.04 -6.75
CA ASN A 353 0.75 -11.74 -5.52
C ASN A 353 1.02 -13.26 -5.56
N VAL A 354 1.88 -13.73 -6.47
CA VAL A 354 2.26 -15.15 -6.57
C VAL A 354 2.77 -15.68 -5.22
N ILE A 355 2.66 -17.00 -5.02
CA ILE A 355 3.39 -17.70 -3.94
C ILE A 355 4.87 -17.34 -4.05
N GLU A 356 5.44 -16.80 -2.97
CA GLU A 356 6.85 -16.40 -2.95
C GLU A 356 7.73 -17.62 -2.66
N SER A 357 8.84 -17.74 -3.40
CA SER A 357 9.82 -18.81 -3.26
C SER A 357 11.17 -18.26 -2.82
N THR A 358 11.78 -18.88 -1.81
CA THR A 358 13.07 -18.49 -1.23
C THR A 358 14.04 -19.68 -1.32
N PRO A 359 14.89 -19.74 -2.36
CA PRO A 359 15.96 -20.73 -2.45
C PRO A 359 16.96 -20.55 -1.30
N VAL A 360 17.32 -21.63 -0.61
CA VAL A 360 18.25 -21.67 0.52
C VAL A 360 19.15 -22.91 0.45
N THR A 361 20.19 -22.95 1.27
CA THR A 361 21.03 -24.14 1.48
C THR A 361 20.89 -24.65 2.90
N ILE A 362 20.64 -25.96 3.07
CA ILE A 362 20.65 -26.63 4.37
C ILE A 362 22.05 -27.23 4.60
N ALA A 363 22.74 -26.84 5.67
CA ALA A 363 24.15 -27.19 5.95
C ALA A 363 24.37 -27.99 7.24
#